data_AF-A0A259C891-F1
#
_entry.id   AF-A0A259C891-F1
#
_cell.length_a   1.000
_cell.length_b   1.000
_cell.length_c   1.000
_cell.angle_alpha   90.00
_cell.angle_beta   90.00
_cell.angle_gamma   90.00
#
_symmetry.space_group_name_H-M   'P 1'
#
loop_
_entity.id
_entity.type
_entity.pdbx_description
1 polymer ?
#
loop_
_entity_poly.entity_id
_entity_poly.type
_entity_poly.pdbx_seq_one_letter_code
_entity_poly.pdbx_strand_id
1 'polypeptide(L)'
;LIEMLAVTLSKKARARAVQLPAWNEALGLPRSFDQQWSLRMQQVLAYETDLLDYGDIFDGSREIERRVEELKGEARAELERIEAMGGAVAAVENSYMKQALVESNTRRLEAIEGGDQVVVGVNRWTETEPSPLTTGEGAILTVPEHVEPEQIARLQAWRAARDAKAAEKALADLRSAAQEGRNIMEPSIACAKAGITTGEWGTCLREVFGEYRAPTGVGRTARVDTQGLDAVRTEVDAVSARLGRRIKFLVGKPGLDGHSNGAEQIAVRARDAGMEVVYEGIRLTPAEIVNAALEESVHIIGLSILSGSHVPLVRDVMERLRAEGMDDVPVVVGGIIPPEDEAQLKAFGVAAVYTPKNFELNRIMSDIVSIVDREAQRAA
;
A
#
# COMPACT_ATOMS: atom_id res chain seq x y z
N LEU A 1 -8.36 -6.54 20.86
CA LEU A 1 -8.41 -6.50 22.34
C LEU A 1 -7.03 -6.68 22.97
N ILE A 2 -6.31 -7.78 22.69
CA ILE A 2 -4.99 -8.05 23.28
C ILE A 2 -3.97 -6.94 22.97
N GLU A 3 -3.94 -6.44 21.74
CA GLU A 3 -3.03 -5.35 21.34
C GLU A 3 -3.31 -4.03 22.08
N MET A 4 -4.58 -3.76 22.45
CA MET A 4 -4.93 -2.59 23.25
C MET A 4 -4.27 -2.66 24.63
N LEU A 5 -4.23 -3.85 25.23
CA LEU A 5 -3.63 -4.04 26.55
C LEU A 5 -2.13 -3.70 26.52
N ALA A 6 -1.43 -4.10 25.46
CA ALA A 6 0.00 -3.82 25.30
C ALA A 6 0.34 -2.31 25.36
N VAL A 7 -0.58 -1.44 24.92
CA VAL A 7 -0.38 0.02 24.90
C VAL A 7 -1.07 0.77 26.05
N THR A 8 -1.78 0.08 26.94
CA THR A 8 -2.56 0.70 28.03
C THR A 8 -2.15 0.26 29.43
N LEU A 9 -1.61 -0.95 29.59
CA LEU A 9 -1.32 -1.54 30.89
C LEU A 9 -0.20 -0.82 31.68
N SER A 10 0.88 -0.39 31.01
CA SER A 10 1.98 0.28 31.70
C SER A 10 1.62 1.74 31.98
N LYS A 11 1.50 2.14 33.25
CA LYS A 11 1.26 3.55 33.61
C LYS A 11 2.40 4.47 33.18
N LYS A 12 3.64 4.00 33.17
CA LYS A 12 4.82 4.80 32.79
C LYS A 12 5.01 4.92 31.27
N ALA A 13 4.43 4.01 30.47
CA ALA A 13 4.65 3.95 29.02
C ALA A 13 3.37 3.92 28.17
N ARG A 14 2.17 3.93 28.76
CA ARG A 14 0.91 3.85 28.02
C ARG A 14 0.72 5.00 27.03
N ALA A 15 0.00 4.69 25.96
CA ALA A 15 -0.46 5.68 25.01
C ALA A 15 -1.38 6.72 25.69
N ARG A 16 -1.24 7.98 25.29
CA ARG A 16 -2.11 9.08 25.76
C ARG A 16 -3.48 9.11 25.08
N ALA A 17 -3.55 8.53 23.89
CA ALA A 17 -4.75 8.32 23.12
C ALA A 17 -4.62 6.97 22.42
N VAL A 18 -5.72 6.22 22.32
CA VAL A 18 -5.77 4.91 21.66
C VAL A 18 -6.83 4.97 20.59
N GLN A 19 -6.46 4.53 19.39
CA GLN A 19 -7.40 4.21 18.33
C GLN A 19 -7.35 2.69 18.14
N LEU A 20 -8.51 2.05 18.18
CA LEU A 20 -8.62 0.63 17.84
C LEU A 20 -9.16 0.47 16.42
N PRO A 21 -8.54 -0.40 15.61
CA PRO A 21 -9.13 -0.76 14.33
C PRO A 21 -10.47 -1.46 14.53
N ALA A 22 -11.32 -1.39 13.51
CA ALA A 22 -12.53 -2.21 13.46
C ALA A 22 -12.17 -3.64 13.05
N TRP A 23 -13.00 -4.61 13.46
CA TRP A 23 -12.76 -6.02 13.16
C TRP A 23 -12.71 -6.32 11.64
N ASN A 24 -13.37 -5.50 10.82
CA ASN A 24 -13.45 -5.64 9.36
C ASN A 24 -12.48 -4.71 8.59
N GLU A 25 -11.49 -4.11 9.25
CA GLU A 25 -10.51 -3.21 8.62
C GLU A 25 -9.80 -3.85 7.41
N ALA A 26 -9.55 -5.16 7.45
CA ALA A 26 -8.95 -5.90 6.35
C ALA A 26 -9.89 -6.12 5.14
N LEU A 27 -11.18 -5.81 5.27
CA LEU A 27 -12.19 -5.95 4.21
C LEU A 27 -12.56 -4.61 3.58
N GLY A 28 -12.44 -3.51 4.32
CA GLY A 28 -12.73 -2.18 3.82
C GLY A 28 -13.01 -1.18 4.95
N LEU A 29 -13.59 -0.03 4.58
CA LEU A 29 -13.92 1.00 5.56
C LEU A 29 -15.01 0.52 6.53
N PRO A 30 -14.83 0.81 7.84
CA PRO A 30 -15.74 0.30 8.86
C PRO A 30 -17.07 1.06 8.86
N ARG A 31 -18.17 0.30 9.03
CA ARG A 31 -19.51 0.86 9.21
C ARG A 31 -19.68 1.37 10.63
N SER A 32 -20.72 2.15 10.89
CA SER A 32 -21.02 2.64 12.26
C SER A 32 -21.16 1.51 13.29
N PHE A 33 -21.71 0.36 12.89
CA PHE A 33 -21.79 -0.84 13.74
C PHE A 33 -20.39 -1.38 14.11
N ASP A 34 -19.49 -1.49 13.13
CA ASP A 34 -18.15 -2.04 13.35
C ASP A 34 -17.30 -1.09 14.22
N GLN A 35 -17.44 0.23 14.02
CA GLN A 35 -16.80 1.25 14.86
C GLN A 35 -17.30 1.21 16.31
N GLN A 36 -18.59 0.91 16.51
CA GLN A 36 -19.16 0.80 17.85
C GLN A 36 -18.49 -0.32 18.64
N TRP A 37 -18.09 -1.43 18.02
CA TRP A 37 -17.36 -2.49 18.70
C TRP A 37 -16.01 -2.01 19.22
N SER A 38 -15.24 -1.32 18.38
CA SER A 38 -13.95 -0.73 18.77
C SER A 38 -14.10 0.30 19.90
N LEU A 39 -15.18 1.09 19.90
CA LEU A 39 -15.50 2.00 21.00
C LEU A 39 -15.86 1.25 22.29
N ARG A 40 -16.72 0.23 22.19
CA ARG A 40 -17.16 -0.55 23.36
C ARG A 40 -16.00 -1.29 24.00
N MET A 41 -15.06 -1.82 23.22
CA MET A 41 -13.83 -2.42 23.75
C MET A 41 -13.03 -1.43 24.62
N GLN A 42 -12.90 -0.17 24.20
CA GLN A 42 -12.23 0.86 25.00
C GLN A 42 -13.01 1.20 26.27
N GLN A 43 -14.34 1.26 26.19
CA GLN A 43 -15.20 1.52 27.35
C GLN A 43 -15.18 0.38 28.37
N VAL A 44 -15.19 -0.87 27.91
CA VAL A 44 -15.02 -2.05 28.77
C VAL A 44 -13.68 -1.94 29.51
N LEU A 45 -12.58 -1.68 28.80
CA LEU A 45 -11.28 -1.45 29.45
C LEU A 45 -11.33 -0.32 30.48
N ALA A 46 -11.98 0.80 30.15
CA ALA A 46 -11.99 1.98 31.00
C ALA A 46 -12.93 1.91 32.22
N TYR A 47 -14.06 1.21 32.11
CA TYR A 47 -15.15 1.30 33.08
C TYR A 47 -15.58 -0.04 33.68
N GLU A 48 -15.25 -1.15 33.04
CA GLU A 48 -15.64 -2.49 33.50
C GLU A 48 -14.43 -3.29 33.99
N THR A 49 -13.21 -2.91 33.59
CA THR A 49 -11.97 -3.46 34.15
C THR A 49 -11.39 -2.54 35.22
N ASP A 50 -10.65 -3.13 36.16
CA ASP A 50 -9.89 -2.45 37.20
C ASP A 50 -8.43 -2.17 36.78
N LEU A 51 -8.05 -2.53 35.56
CA LEU A 51 -6.67 -2.47 35.05
C LEU A 51 -6.07 -1.06 35.08
N LEU A 52 -6.90 -0.02 35.00
CA LEU A 52 -6.44 1.38 35.01
C LEU A 52 -6.35 1.98 36.43
N ASP A 53 -6.92 1.32 37.44
CA ASP A 53 -7.02 1.83 38.80
C ASP A 53 -5.71 1.64 39.58
N TYR A 54 -5.00 0.52 39.34
CA TYR A 54 -3.78 0.15 40.07
C TYR A 54 -2.50 0.81 39.55
N GLY A 55 -1.40 0.70 40.30
CA GLY A 55 -0.06 1.14 39.87
C GLY A 55 0.42 0.44 38.58
N ASP A 56 1.67 0.69 38.16
CA ASP A 56 2.21 -0.02 36.99
C ASP A 56 2.41 -1.50 37.32
N ILE A 57 1.61 -2.38 36.70
CA ILE A 57 1.58 -3.81 37.01
C ILE A 57 2.85 -4.55 36.60
N PHE A 58 3.73 -3.92 35.82
CA PHE A 58 5.00 -4.50 35.40
C PHE A 58 6.15 -4.19 36.36
N ASP A 59 5.96 -3.31 37.34
CA ASP A 59 7.00 -2.96 38.31
C ASP A 59 7.48 -4.22 39.07
N GLY A 60 8.78 -4.50 39.05
CA GLY A 60 9.41 -5.66 39.68
C GLY A 60 9.46 -6.94 38.81
N SER A 61 8.92 -6.91 37.59
CA SER A 61 9.04 -8.02 36.65
C SER A 61 10.41 -8.05 36.00
N ARG A 62 11.27 -8.99 36.44
CA ARG A 62 12.62 -9.18 35.89
C ARG A 62 12.63 -9.45 34.38
N GLU A 63 11.64 -10.18 33.88
CA GLU A 63 11.60 -10.53 32.46
C GLU A 63 11.20 -9.32 31.60
N ILE A 64 10.23 -8.52 32.05
CA ILE A 64 9.85 -7.29 31.34
C ILE A 64 11.01 -6.29 31.39
N GLU A 65 11.64 -6.09 32.54
CA GLU A 65 12.83 -5.22 32.67
C GLU A 65 13.95 -5.65 31.72
N ARG A 66 14.29 -6.94 31.70
CA ARG A 66 15.30 -7.50 30.78
C ARG A 66 14.95 -7.22 29.32
N ARG A 67 13.70 -7.48 28.92
CA ARG A 67 13.26 -7.28 27.54
C ARG A 67 13.23 -5.80 27.14
N VAL A 68 12.87 -4.90 28.05
CA VAL A 68 12.91 -3.45 27.83
C VAL A 68 14.34 -2.97 27.61
N GLU A 69 15.30 -3.40 28.42
CA GLU A 69 16.71 -3.00 28.22
C GLU A 69 17.32 -3.58 26.93
N GLU A 70 16.94 -4.81 26.55
CA GLU A 70 17.32 -5.40 25.27
C GLU A 70 16.83 -4.54 24.09
N LEU A 71 15.53 -4.20 24.05
CA LEU A 71 14.94 -3.35 23.01
C LEU A 71 15.55 -1.95 22.97
N LYS A 72 15.86 -1.36 24.13
CA LYS A 72 16.54 -0.06 24.21
C LYS A 72 17.96 -0.15 23.64
N GLY A 73 18.67 -1.25 23.88
CA GLY A 73 19.99 -1.50 23.29
C GLY A 73 19.92 -1.57 21.78
N GLU A 74 19.01 -2.39 21.24
CA GLU A 74 18.79 -2.53 19.79
C GLU A 74 18.40 -1.21 19.12
N ALA A 75 17.46 -0.46 19.72
CA ALA A 75 17.02 0.83 19.19
C ALA A 75 18.15 1.86 19.17
N ARG A 76 18.97 1.94 20.23
CA ARG A 76 20.12 2.85 20.26
C ARG A 76 21.19 2.49 19.23
N ALA A 77 21.47 1.19 19.05
CA ALA A 77 22.39 0.73 18.03
C ALA A 77 21.90 1.09 16.61
N GLU A 78 20.59 0.99 16.36
CA GLU A 78 20.00 1.44 15.09
C GLU A 78 20.12 2.96 14.90
N LEU A 79 19.88 3.76 15.94
CA LEU A 79 20.09 5.21 15.89
C LEU A 79 21.56 5.57 15.59
N GLU A 80 22.51 4.88 16.22
CA GLU A 80 23.95 5.06 15.93
C GLU A 80 24.30 4.74 14.47
N ARG A 81 23.69 3.69 13.89
CA ARG A 81 23.83 3.37 12.46
C ARG A 81 23.30 4.50 11.57
N ILE A 82 22.11 5.02 11.89
CA ILE A 82 21.50 6.12 11.14
C ILE A 82 22.36 7.39 11.23
N GLU A 83 22.87 7.72 12.41
CA GLU A 83 23.79 8.86 12.60
C GLU A 83 25.09 8.68 11.79
N ALA A 84 25.66 7.49 11.79
CA ALA A 84 26.86 7.18 11.00
C ALA A 84 26.63 7.30 9.48
N MET A 85 25.38 7.18 9.00
CA MET A 85 25.01 7.40 7.60
C MET A 85 24.76 8.88 7.26
N GLY A 86 24.91 9.81 8.21
CA GLY A 86 24.62 11.24 8.02
C GLY A 86 23.22 11.65 8.47
N GLY A 87 22.57 10.83 9.30
CA GLY A 87 21.26 11.11 9.89
C GLY A 87 20.09 10.57 9.06
N ALA A 88 18.87 10.79 9.57
CA ALA A 88 17.65 10.17 9.03
C ALA A 88 17.36 10.55 7.58
N VAL A 89 17.63 11.79 7.16
CA VAL A 89 17.41 12.25 5.77
C VAL A 89 18.28 11.45 4.81
N ALA A 90 19.58 11.36 5.08
CA ALA A 90 20.52 10.60 4.26
C ALA A 90 20.15 9.09 4.20
N ALA A 91 19.70 8.52 5.32
CA ALA A 91 19.25 7.14 5.41
C ALA A 91 17.93 6.86 4.65
N VAL A 92 17.10 7.89 4.44
CA VAL A 92 15.93 7.81 3.55
C VAL A 92 16.36 7.92 2.09
N GLU A 93 17.20 8.91 1.76
CA GLU A 93 17.67 9.15 0.38
C GLU A 93 18.47 7.97 -0.19
N ASN A 94 19.31 7.33 0.63
CA ASN A 94 20.07 6.15 0.25
C ASN A 94 19.26 4.83 0.32
N SER A 95 17.95 4.92 0.58
CA SER A 95 17.00 3.79 0.66
C SER A 95 17.15 2.83 1.84
N TYR A 96 18.12 3.02 2.75
CA TYR A 96 18.40 2.08 3.83
C TYR A 96 17.15 1.76 4.68
N MET A 97 16.46 2.78 5.16
CA MET A 97 15.28 2.58 6.01
C MET A 97 14.17 1.82 5.29
N LYS A 98 13.96 2.12 4.01
CA LYS A 98 12.91 1.47 3.22
C LYS A 98 13.27 0.03 2.90
N GLN A 99 14.54 -0.26 2.59
CA GLN A 99 15.04 -1.63 2.40
C GLN A 99 14.88 -2.47 3.67
N ALA A 100 15.27 -1.95 4.83
CA ALA A 100 15.10 -2.66 6.11
C ALA A 100 13.63 -3.01 6.42
N LEU A 101 12.69 -2.11 6.09
CA LEU A 101 11.25 -2.37 6.22
C LEU A 101 10.78 -3.47 5.26
N VAL A 102 11.20 -3.42 3.99
CA VAL A 102 10.87 -4.44 2.98
C VAL A 102 11.40 -5.81 3.43
N GLU A 103 12.67 -5.88 3.84
CA GLU A 103 13.31 -7.11 4.31
C GLU A 103 12.64 -7.69 5.56
N SER A 104 12.29 -6.84 6.53
CA SER A 104 11.53 -7.25 7.72
C SER A 104 10.19 -7.87 7.34
N ASN A 105 9.44 -7.23 6.43
CA ASN A 105 8.16 -7.75 5.97
C ASN A 105 8.31 -9.03 5.14
N THR A 106 9.38 -9.16 4.36
CA THR A 106 9.66 -10.38 3.60
C THR A 106 9.91 -11.56 4.51
N ARG A 107 10.76 -11.41 5.53
CA ARG A 107 10.99 -12.46 6.55
C ARG A 107 9.70 -12.85 7.25
N ARG A 108 8.84 -11.88 7.56
CA ARG A 108 7.53 -12.14 8.16
C ARG A 108 6.65 -12.99 7.25
N LEU A 109 6.52 -12.64 5.97
CA LEU A 109 5.71 -13.40 5.03
C LEU A 109 6.27 -14.80 4.79
N GLU A 110 7.59 -14.95 4.66
CA GLU A 110 8.25 -16.25 4.56
C GLU A 110 7.98 -17.13 5.79
N ALA A 111 8.04 -16.56 7.00
CA ALA A 111 7.70 -17.30 8.22
C ALA A 111 6.22 -17.72 8.26
N ILE A 112 5.30 -16.90 7.71
CA ILE A 112 3.88 -17.24 7.62
C ILE A 112 3.66 -18.35 6.58
N GLU A 113 4.28 -18.26 5.40
CA GLU A 113 4.20 -19.28 4.35
C GLU A 113 4.81 -20.61 4.80
N GLY A 114 5.97 -20.57 5.47
CA GLY A 114 6.64 -21.75 6.02
C GLY A 114 5.93 -22.35 7.24
N GLY A 115 4.98 -21.62 7.84
CA GLY A 115 4.22 -22.06 9.00
C GLY A 115 4.96 -21.93 10.34
N ASP A 116 6.15 -21.32 10.35
CA ASP A 116 6.92 -20.94 11.53
C ASP A 116 6.19 -19.87 12.34
N GLN A 117 5.58 -18.90 11.64
CA GLN A 117 4.69 -17.93 12.23
C GLN A 117 3.23 -18.29 11.96
N VAL A 118 2.50 -18.60 13.03
CA VAL A 118 1.09 -18.97 12.95
C VAL A 118 0.20 -17.74 12.85
N VAL A 119 -0.73 -17.76 11.90
CA VAL A 119 -1.83 -16.81 11.76
C VAL A 119 -3.13 -17.61 11.71
N VAL A 120 -3.87 -17.58 12.82
CA VAL A 120 -5.12 -18.33 13.00
C VAL A 120 -6.15 -17.90 11.95
N GLY A 121 -6.76 -18.86 11.26
CA GLY A 121 -7.73 -18.62 10.19
C GLY A 121 -7.10 -18.33 8.82
N VAL A 122 -5.76 -18.26 8.73
CA VAL A 122 -5.04 -18.01 7.47
C VAL A 122 -4.18 -19.21 7.08
N ASN A 123 -3.18 -19.57 7.90
CA ASN A 123 -2.30 -20.71 7.61
C ASN A 123 -2.48 -21.91 8.55
N ARG A 124 -3.20 -21.73 9.66
CA ARG A 124 -3.63 -22.82 10.57
C ARG A 124 -5.06 -22.57 11.04
N TRP A 125 -5.82 -23.66 11.24
CA TRP A 125 -7.24 -23.63 11.58
C TRP A 125 -8.04 -22.77 10.59
N THR A 126 -7.99 -23.15 9.32
CA THR A 126 -8.58 -22.41 8.20
C THR A 126 -10.09 -22.67 8.04
N GLU A 127 -10.61 -23.67 8.72
CA GLU A 127 -12.04 -23.99 8.74
C GLU A 127 -12.79 -23.09 9.72
N THR A 128 -13.93 -22.53 9.29
CA THR A 128 -14.80 -21.68 10.10
C THR A 128 -16.25 -21.84 9.67
N GLU A 129 -17.18 -21.65 10.60
CA GLU A 129 -18.61 -21.57 10.29
C GLU A 129 -18.92 -20.27 9.51
N PRO A 130 -19.95 -20.25 8.64
CA PRO A 130 -20.41 -19.03 7.99
C PRO A 130 -20.75 -17.95 9.01
N SER A 131 -20.15 -16.77 8.84
CA SER A 131 -20.38 -15.63 9.73
C SER A 131 -21.46 -14.70 9.17
N PRO A 132 -22.50 -14.33 9.95
CA PRO A 132 -23.46 -13.31 9.54
C PRO A 132 -22.82 -11.91 9.45
N LEU A 133 -21.59 -11.73 9.96
CA LEU A 133 -20.88 -10.46 9.89
C LEU A 133 -20.23 -10.24 8.52
N THR A 134 -19.89 -11.31 7.81
CA THR A 134 -19.21 -11.26 6.51
C THR A 134 -20.14 -11.58 5.33
N THR A 135 -21.40 -11.96 5.61
CA THR A 135 -22.38 -12.35 4.59
C THR A 135 -23.53 -11.34 4.55
N GLY A 136 -23.66 -10.62 3.42
CA GLY A 136 -24.77 -9.68 3.18
C GLY A 136 -24.39 -8.48 2.30
N GLU A 137 -25.36 -7.90 1.59
CA GLU A 137 -25.21 -6.62 0.87
C GLU A 137 -24.84 -5.51 1.86
N GLY A 138 -23.88 -4.64 1.49
CA GLY A 138 -23.42 -3.55 2.36
C GLY A 138 -22.49 -3.98 3.50
N ALA A 139 -21.79 -5.12 3.37
CA ALA A 139 -20.74 -5.53 4.30
C ALA A 139 -19.54 -4.56 4.31
N ILE A 140 -19.33 -3.84 3.21
CA ILE A 140 -18.26 -2.85 3.02
C ILE A 140 -18.91 -1.52 2.62
N LEU A 141 -18.38 -0.41 3.13
CA LEU A 141 -18.78 0.93 2.71
C LEU A 141 -18.22 1.22 1.31
N THR A 142 -19.11 1.45 0.34
CA THR A 142 -18.76 1.89 -1.03
C THR A 142 -19.12 3.36 -1.23
N VAL A 143 -18.34 4.05 -2.06
CA VAL A 143 -18.60 5.45 -2.44
C VAL A 143 -19.40 5.45 -3.74
N PRO A 144 -20.59 6.08 -3.79
CA PRO A 144 -21.38 6.13 -5.02
C PRO A 144 -20.69 6.93 -6.14
N GLU A 145 -20.86 6.51 -7.40
CA GLU A 145 -20.23 7.15 -8.58
C GLU A 145 -20.61 8.64 -8.75
N HIS A 146 -21.80 9.06 -8.30
CA HIS A 146 -22.26 10.44 -8.46
C HIS A 146 -21.52 11.46 -7.58
N VAL A 147 -20.80 11.00 -6.55
CA VAL A 147 -20.07 11.89 -5.61
C VAL A 147 -18.98 12.68 -6.32
N GLU A 148 -18.29 12.08 -7.29
CA GLU A 148 -17.23 12.76 -8.05
C GLU A 148 -17.79 13.89 -8.94
N PRO A 149 -18.78 13.64 -9.83
CA PRO A 149 -19.42 14.70 -10.61
C PRO A 149 -19.98 15.85 -9.76
N GLU A 150 -20.61 15.55 -8.62
CA GLU A 150 -21.10 16.57 -7.69
C GLU A 150 -19.97 17.43 -7.12
N GLN A 151 -18.86 16.80 -6.73
CA GLN A 151 -17.70 17.52 -6.21
C GLN A 151 -17.03 18.37 -7.29
N ILE A 152 -16.98 17.91 -8.55
CA ILE A 152 -16.50 18.69 -9.69
C ILE A 152 -17.38 19.93 -9.90
N ALA A 153 -18.70 19.77 -9.90
CA ALA A 153 -19.64 20.89 -10.05
C ALA A 153 -19.48 21.92 -8.92
N ARG A 154 -19.33 21.45 -7.66
CA ARG A 154 -19.05 22.32 -6.52
C ARG A 154 -17.73 23.07 -6.65
N LEU A 155 -16.67 22.40 -7.13
CA LEU A 155 -15.36 23.00 -7.36
C LEU A 155 -15.41 24.08 -8.44
N GLN A 156 -16.13 23.83 -9.54
CA GLN A 156 -16.32 24.80 -10.62
C GLN A 156 -17.10 26.03 -10.12
N ALA A 157 -18.21 25.82 -9.39
CA ALA A 157 -18.98 26.90 -8.79
C ALA A 157 -18.16 27.71 -7.78
N TRP A 158 -17.36 27.04 -6.94
CA TRP A 158 -16.44 27.67 -6.00
C TRP A 158 -15.43 28.58 -6.70
N ARG A 159 -14.79 28.10 -7.76
CA ARG A 159 -13.84 28.88 -8.56
C ARG A 159 -14.50 30.06 -9.28
N ALA A 160 -15.74 29.92 -9.72
CA ALA A 160 -16.48 30.99 -10.38
C ALA A 160 -16.91 32.11 -9.41
N ALA A 161 -17.19 31.76 -8.14
CA ALA A 161 -17.71 32.69 -7.14
C ALA A 161 -16.63 33.45 -6.35
N ARG A 162 -15.38 32.96 -6.30
CA ARG A 162 -14.29 33.59 -5.54
C ARG A 162 -13.82 34.90 -6.18
N ASP A 163 -13.17 35.76 -5.39
CA ASP A 163 -12.45 36.92 -5.92
C ASP A 163 -11.18 36.45 -6.65
N ALA A 164 -11.24 36.47 -7.99
CA ALA A 164 -10.14 36.02 -8.85
C ALA A 164 -8.85 36.83 -8.63
N LYS A 165 -8.94 38.15 -8.39
CA LYS A 165 -7.76 39.00 -8.20
C LYS A 165 -7.10 38.71 -6.85
N ALA A 166 -7.91 38.52 -5.81
CA ALA A 166 -7.39 38.13 -4.50
C ALA A 166 -6.73 36.74 -4.55
N ALA A 167 -7.33 35.79 -5.27
CA ALA A 167 -6.79 34.44 -5.47
C ALA A 167 -5.45 34.48 -6.22
N GLU A 168 -5.38 35.16 -7.36
CA GLU A 168 -4.14 35.31 -8.14
C GLU A 168 -3.02 35.97 -7.32
N LYS A 169 -3.33 37.04 -6.58
CA LYS A 169 -2.36 37.72 -5.72
C LYS A 169 -1.84 36.80 -4.62
N ALA A 170 -2.72 36.06 -3.95
CA ALA A 170 -2.33 35.14 -2.88
C ALA A 170 -1.44 34.01 -3.41
N LEU A 171 -1.80 33.44 -4.57
CA LEU A 171 -1.01 32.38 -5.19
C LEU A 171 0.37 32.87 -5.66
N ALA A 172 0.45 34.09 -6.17
CA ALA A 172 1.72 34.70 -6.56
C ALA A 172 2.65 34.94 -5.36
N ASP A 173 2.11 35.41 -4.23
CA ASP A 173 2.89 35.58 -2.99
C ASP A 173 3.34 34.22 -2.42
N LEU A 174 2.50 33.18 -2.48
CA LEU A 174 2.92 31.82 -2.13
C LEU A 174 4.10 31.35 -2.99
N ARG A 175 4.04 31.57 -4.30
CA ARG A 175 5.11 31.21 -5.22
C ARG A 175 6.40 31.96 -4.89
N SER A 176 6.33 33.28 -4.70
CA SER A 176 7.49 34.10 -4.33
C SER A 176 8.07 33.65 -2.99
N ALA A 177 7.24 33.40 -1.98
CA ALA A 177 7.70 32.93 -0.68
C ALA A 177 8.43 31.59 -0.77
N ALA A 178 7.91 30.65 -1.57
CA ALA A 178 8.54 29.36 -1.81
C ALA A 178 9.89 29.49 -2.54
N GLN A 179 9.96 30.36 -3.57
CA GLN A 179 11.19 30.59 -4.34
C GLN A 179 12.28 31.31 -3.53
N GLU A 180 11.88 32.23 -2.66
CA GLU A 180 12.78 33.03 -1.81
C GLU A 180 13.19 32.29 -0.52
N GLY A 181 12.64 31.10 -0.26
CA GLY A 181 12.89 30.35 0.98
C GLY A 181 12.31 31.03 2.23
N ARG A 182 11.31 31.90 2.08
CA ARG A 182 10.59 32.53 3.20
C ARG A 182 9.61 31.54 3.82
N ASN A 183 9.10 31.88 5.01
CA ASN A 183 8.00 31.14 5.63
C ASN A 183 6.75 31.18 4.71
N ILE A 184 6.30 30.00 4.29
CA ILE A 184 5.15 29.86 3.38
C ILE A 184 3.78 29.78 4.10
N MET A 185 3.76 29.75 5.44
CA MET A 185 2.53 29.56 6.21
C MET A 185 1.57 30.75 6.06
N GLU A 186 2.08 31.97 6.21
CA GLU A 186 1.27 33.19 6.04
C GLU A 186 0.65 33.31 4.64
N PRO A 187 1.41 33.18 3.53
CA PRO A 187 0.81 33.17 2.20
C PRO A 187 -0.09 31.95 1.96
N SER A 188 0.15 30.80 2.60
CA SER A 188 -0.77 29.66 2.54
C SER A 188 -2.12 29.96 3.19
N ILE A 189 -2.13 30.65 4.34
CA ILE A 189 -3.37 31.12 4.98
C ILE A 189 -4.09 32.13 4.07
N ALA A 190 -3.34 33.04 3.43
CA ALA A 190 -3.90 33.98 2.47
C ALA A 190 -4.54 33.26 1.27
N CYS A 191 -3.89 32.23 0.72
CA CYS A 191 -4.44 31.36 -0.32
C CYS A 191 -5.77 30.72 0.12
N ALA A 192 -5.80 30.11 1.31
CA ALA A 192 -7.02 29.49 1.83
C ALA A 192 -8.17 30.50 1.97
N LYS A 193 -7.89 31.70 2.49
CA LYS A 193 -8.88 32.79 2.62
C LYS A 193 -9.34 33.32 1.26
N ALA A 194 -8.47 33.34 0.25
CA ALA A 194 -8.79 33.76 -1.11
C ALA A 194 -9.50 32.67 -1.94
N GLY A 195 -9.77 31.50 -1.34
CA GLY A 195 -10.46 30.40 -2.01
C GLY A 195 -9.60 29.64 -3.02
N ILE A 196 -8.26 29.68 -2.86
CA ILE A 196 -7.35 28.78 -3.56
C ILE A 196 -7.61 27.34 -3.14
N THR A 197 -7.67 26.44 -4.11
CA THR A 197 -7.96 25.03 -3.87
C THR A 197 -6.69 24.28 -3.49
N THR A 198 -6.81 23.14 -2.81
CA THR A 198 -5.66 22.27 -2.50
C THR A 198 -4.88 21.88 -3.75
N GLY A 199 -5.57 21.70 -4.89
CA GLY A 199 -4.93 21.40 -6.17
C GLY A 199 -4.10 22.56 -6.72
N GLU A 200 -4.58 23.80 -6.65
CA GLU A 200 -3.85 24.99 -7.07
C GLU A 200 -2.66 25.28 -6.15
N TRP A 201 -2.88 25.21 -4.83
CA TRP A 201 -1.83 25.35 -3.82
C TRP A 201 -0.73 24.30 -4.03
N GLY A 202 -1.10 23.03 -4.17
CA GLY A 202 -0.16 21.94 -4.38
C GLY A 202 0.59 22.06 -5.71
N THR A 203 -0.08 22.48 -6.79
CA THR A 203 0.56 22.67 -8.10
C THR A 203 1.59 23.80 -8.05
N CYS A 204 1.25 24.93 -7.42
CA CYS A 204 2.18 26.04 -7.23
C CYS A 204 3.47 25.60 -6.50
N LEU A 205 3.36 24.78 -5.46
CA LEU A 205 4.54 24.29 -4.75
C LEU A 205 5.31 23.24 -5.54
N ARG A 206 4.63 22.38 -6.30
CA ARG A 206 5.28 21.41 -7.21
C ARG A 206 6.08 22.09 -8.32
N GLU A 207 5.63 23.24 -8.83
CA GLU A 207 6.39 24.03 -9.81
C GLU A 207 7.70 24.60 -9.24
N VAL A 208 7.77 24.84 -7.92
CA VAL A 208 8.97 25.40 -7.26
C VAL A 208 9.89 24.30 -6.75
N PHE A 209 9.35 23.27 -6.11
CA PHE A 209 10.12 22.24 -5.42
C PHE A 209 10.26 20.93 -6.21
N GLY A 210 9.49 20.77 -7.30
CA GLY A 210 9.34 19.50 -8.00
C GLY A 210 8.47 18.50 -7.23
N GLU A 211 8.55 17.24 -7.65
CA GLU A 211 7.86 16.12 -7.02
C GLU A 211 8.88 15.12 -6.48
N TYR A 212 8.65 14.66 -5.25
CA TYR A 212 9.51 13.66 -4.62
C TYR A 212 9.10 12.25 -5.08
N ARG A 213 10.06 11.50 -5.64
CA ARG A 213 9.93 10.06 -5.90
C ARG A 213 10.71 9.29 -4.84
N ALA A 214 9.98 8.60 -3.97
CA ALA A 214 10.57 7.85 -2.88
C ALA A 214 11.27 6.58 -3.41
N PRO A 215 12.37 6.14 -2.78
CA PRO A 215 12.95 4.85 -3.09
C PRO A 215 11.98 3.72 -2.76
N THR A 216 12.02 2.65 -3.55
CA THR A 216 11.09 1.52 -3.43
C THR A 216 11.48 0.53 -2.33
N GLY A 217 12.76 0.50 -1.95
CA GLY A 217 13.33 -0.51 -1.03
C GLY A 217 13.45 -1.91 -1.63
N VAL A 218 13.06 -2.12 -2.89
CA VAL A 218 13.21 -3.39 -3.57
C VAL A 218 14.64 -3.46 -4.12
N GLY A 219 15.44 -4.40 -3.60
CA GLY A 219 16.81 -4.63 -4.08
C GLY A 219 16.86 -4.99 -5.59
N ARG A 220 18.03 -4.82 -6.21
CA ARG A 220 18.21 -5.12 -7.65
C ARG A 220 18.53 -6.58 -7.93
N THR A 221 19.06 -7.30 -6.94
CA THR A 221 19.54 -8.68 -7.08
C THR A 221 18.63 -9.67 -6.39
N ALA A 222 18.40 -10.82 -7.04
CA ALA A 222 17.71 -11.95 -6.43
C ALA A 222 18.45 -12.42 -5.17
N ARG A 223 17.70 -12.84 -4.16
CA ARG A 223 18.25 -13.43 -2.94
C ARG A 223 18.65 -14.88 -3.18
N VAL A 224 19.75 -15.29 -2.55
CA VAL A 224 20.31 -16.66 -2.69
C VAL A 224 19.58 -17.65 -1.79
N ASP A 225 19.20 -17.24 -0.58
CA ASP A 225 18.53 -18.09 0.41
C ASP A 225 17.02 -17.91 0.36
N THR A 226 16.37 -18.62 -0.55
CA THR A 226 14.91 -18.60 -0.70
C THR A 226 14.38 -20.02 -0.79
N GLN A 227 13.57 -20.43 0.18
CA GLN A 227 13.02 -21.78 0.23
C GLN A 227 11.83 -21.93 -0.73
N GLY A 228 11.71 -23.10 -1.37
CA GLY A 228 10.53 -23.49 -2.14
C GLY A 228 10.32 -22.78 -3.50
N LEU A 229 11.33 -22.06 -4.01
CA LEU A 229 11.24 -21.33 -5.29
C LEU A 229 11.76 -22.11 -6.50
N ASP A 230 12.41 -23.26 -6.32
CA ASP A 230 13.09 -23.97 -7.41
C ASP A 230 12.15 -24.40 -8.54
N ALA A 231 10.94 -24.84 -8.18
CA ALA A 231 9.90 -25.18 -9.15
C ALA A 231 9.50 -23.95 -9.99
N VAL A 232 9.20 -22.83 -9.33
CA VAL A 232 8.83 -21.57 -9.99
C VAL A 232 9.96 -21.07 -10.89
N ARG A 233 11.22 -21.14 -10.43
CA ARG A 233 12.40 -20.77 -11.23
C ARG A 233 12.49 -21.61 -12.51
N THR A 234 12.27 -22.91 -12.40
CA THR A 234 12.25 -23.83 -13.55
C THR A 234 11.14 -23.47 -14.53
N GLU A 235 9.95 -23.12 -14.04
CA GLU A 235 8.83 -22.66 -14.87
C GLU A 235 9.16 -21.33 -15.59
N VAL A 236 9.73 -20.36 -14.88
CA VAL A 236 10.18 -19.08 -15.46
C VAL A 236 11.22 -19.33 -16.56
N ASP A 237 12.20 -20.20 -16.33
CA ASP A 237 13.23 -20.54 -17.30
C ASP A 237 12.63 -21.16 -18.58
N ALA A 238 11.71 -22.12 -18.42
CA ALA A 238 11.07 -22.82 -19.53
C ALA A 238 10.18 -21.88 -20.40
N VAL A 239 9.42 -20.99 -19.76
CA VAL A 239 8.61 -19.99 -20.48
C VAL A 239 9.49 -18.92 -21.11
N SER A 240 10.53 -18.45 -20.41
CA SER A 240 11.50 -17.48 -20.95
C SER A 240 12.21 -18.01 -22.19
N ALA A 241 12.58 -19.30 -22.20
CA ALA A 241 13.21 -19.93 -23.35
C ALA A 241 12.29 -19.94 -24.58
N ARG A 242 10.98 -20.14 -24.40
CA ARG A 242 9.97 -20.07 -25.47
C ARG A 242 9.75 -18.65 -25.98
N LEU A 243 9.74 -17.67 -25.07
CA LEU A 243 9.60 -16.24 -25.40
C LEU A 243 10.88 -15.64 -26.03
N GLY A 244 12.01 -16.34 -25.96
CA GLY A 244 13.31 -15.87 -26.45
C GLY A 244 13.99 -14.83 -25.55
N ARG A 245 13.37 -14.45 -24.44
CA ARG A 245 13.91 -13.52 -23.42
C ARG A 245 13.27 -13.79 -22.06
N ARG A 246 13.88 -13.24 -21.00
CA ARG A 246 13.36 -13.40 -19.64
C ARG A 246 11.95 -12.82 -19.51
N ILE A 247 11.06 -13.53 -18.79
CA ILE A 247 9.77 -12.95 -18.37
C ILE A 247 10.05 -11.63 -17.67
N LYS A 248 9.36 -10.59 -18.11
CA LYS A 248 9.46 -9.22 -17.60
C LYS A 248 8.10 -8.82 -17.04
N PHE A 249 8.06 -8.51 -15.76
CA PHE A 249 6.85 -8.24 -14.99
C PHE A 249 6.86 -6.81 -14.47
N LEU A 250 5.86 -6.02 -14.89
CA LEU A 250 5.65 -4.68 -14.35
C LEU A 250 4.72 -4.75 -13.15
N VAL A 251 5.15 -4.26 -11.99
CA VAL A 251 4.30 -4.08 -10.82
C VAL A 251 3.94 -2.59 -10.72
N GLY A 252 2.66 -2.28 -10.93
CA GLY A 252 2.15 -0.91 -10.96
C GLY A 252 1.23 -0.62 -9.77
N LYS A 253 1.27 0.62 -9.28
CA LYS A 253 0.33 1.13 -8.27
C LYS A 253 -0.36 2.39 -8.77
N PRO A 254 -1.52 2.24 -9.45
CA PRO A 254 -2.21 3.37 -10.04
C PRO A 254 -2.87 4.26 -8.97
N GLY A 255 -3.01 5.54 -9.27
CA GLY A 255 -3.77 6.50 -8.47
C GLY A 255 -3.00 7.05 -7.28
N LEU A 256 -3.68 7.28 -6.15
CA LEU A 256 -3.06 7.87 -4.95
C LEU A 256 -2.74 6.85 -3.86
N ASP A 257 -2.92 5.56 -4.15
CA ASP A 257 -2.72 4.49 -3.18
C ASP A 257 -1.26 4.39 -2.72
N GLY A 258 -1.03 4.66 -1.43
CA GLY A 258 0.28 4.59 -0.80
C GLY A 258 0.63 3.21 -0.22
N HIS A 259 -0.27 2.23 -0.26
CA HIS A 259 -0.03 0.92 0.37
C HIS A 259 0.92 0.06 -0.46
N SER A 260 2.21 0.14 -0.19
CA SER A 260 3.23 -0.50 -1.02
C SER A 260 3.67 -1.89 -0.56
N ASN A 261 3.34 -2.29 0.68
CA ASN A 261 3.81 -3.55 1.26
C ASN A 261 3.53 -4.76 0.35
N GLY A 262 2.31 -4.92 -0.15
CA GLY A 262 1.97 -6.06 -1.02
C GLY A 262 2.73 -6.04 -2.35
N ALA A 263 2.75 -4.88 -3.02
CA ALA A 263 3.45 -4.69 -4.29
C ALA A 263 4.96 -4.96 -4.17
N GLU A 264 5.59 -4.48 -3.09
CA GLU A 264 7.01 -4.71 -2.81
C GLU A 264 7.32 -6.19 -2.63
N GLN A 265 6.47 -6.94 -1.93
CA GLN A 265 6.68 -8.37 -1.70
C GLN A 265 6.44 -9.20 -2.96
N ILE A 266 5.48 -8.81 -3.79
CA ILE A 266 5.28 -9.39 -5.12
C ILE A 266 6.50 -9.10 -6.01
N ALA A 267 7.00 -7.87 -6.03
CA ALA A 267 8.19 -7.50 -6.79
C ALA A 267 9.45 -8.25 -6.32
N VAL A 268 9.68 -8.34 -5.00
CA VAL A 268 10.78 -9.11 -4.41
C VAL A 268 10.66 -10.59 -4.77
N ARG A 269 9.48 -11.19 -4.61
CA ARG A 269 9.29 -12.63 -4.89
C ARG A 269 9.40 -12.95 -6.37
N ALA A 270 8.85 -12.12 -7.27
CA ALA A 270 8.98 -12.29 -8.71
C ALA A 270 10.45 -12.25 -9.16
N ARG A 271 11.22 -11.30 -8.63
CA ARG A 271 12.67 -11.21 -8.87
C ARG A 271 13.40 -12.44 -8.34
N ASP A 272 13.06 -12.92 -7.15
CA ASP A 272 13.69 -14.10 -6.55
C ASP A 272 13.31 -15.41 -7.29
N ALA A 273 12.12 -15.46 -7.90
CA ALA A 273 11.70 -16.49 -8.86
C ALA A 273 12.41 -16.37 -10.22
N GLY A 274 13.18 -15.30 -10.41
CA GLY A 274 14.03 -15.05 -11.56
C GLY A 274 13.41 -14.18 -12.64
N MET A 275 12.21 -13.62 -12.46
CA MET A 275 11.67 -12.65 -13.44
C MET A 275 12.49 -11.36 -13.45
N GLU A 276 12.50 -10.67 -14.59
CA GLU A 276 12.91 -9.26 -14.64
C GLU A 276 11.75 -8.40 -14.16
N VAL A 277 11.96 -7.57 -13.14
CA VAL A 277 10.86 -6.83 -12.48
C VAL A 277 11.03 -5.34 -12.67
N VAL A 278 9.98 -4.70 -13.17
CA VAL A 278 9.85 -3.23 -13.26
C VAL A 278 8.94 -2.78 -12.13
N TYR A 279 9.48 -2.04 -11.17
CA TYR A 279 8.71 -1.46 -10.06
C TYR A 279 9.19 -0.03 -9.78
N GLU A 280 8.36 0.94 -10.12
CA GLU A 280 8.67 2.38 -10.00
C GLU A 280 8.07 3.02 -8.74
N GLY A 281 7.48 2.21 -7.86
CA GLY A 281 6.94 2.66 -6.58
C GLY A 281 5.45 2.96 -6.62
N ILE A 282 5.06 4.02 -5.90
CA ILE A 282 3.67 4.38 -5.65
C ILE A 282 3.27 5.66 -6.39
N ARG A 283 1.96 5.88 -6.47
CA ARG A 283 1.35 7.09 -7.01
C ARG A 283 1.71 7.35 -8.47
N LEU A 284 1.57 6.30 -9.28
CA LEU A 284 1.68 6.39 -10.73
C LEU A 284 0.29 6.62 -11.32
N THR A 285 0.21 7.43 -12.36
CA THR A 285 -1.00 7.54 -13.17
C THR A 285 -1.15 6.28 -14.03
N PRO A 286 -2.38 5.92 -14.43
CA PRO A 286 -2.59 4.88 -15.45
C PRO A 286 -1.76 5.09 -16.71
N ALA A 287 -1.61 6.34 -17.16
CA ALA A 287 -0.77 6.69 -18.31
C ALA A 287 0.71 6.38 -18.10
N GLU A 288 1.29 6.75 -16.95
CA GLU A 288 2.70 6.42 -16.63
C GLU A 288 2.92 4.90 -16.62
N ILE A 289 1.98 4.12 -16.06
CA ILE A 289 2.07 2.66 -16.03
C ILE A 289 2.03 2.06 -17.45
N VAL A 290 1.12 2.53 -18.31
CA VAL A 290 1.05 2.05 -19.71
C VAL A 290 2.30 2.43 -20.48
N ASN A 291 2.81 3.66 -20.31
CA ASN A 291 4.04 4.10 -20.95
C ASN A 291 5.24 3.25 -20.52
N ALA A 292 5.39 3.00 -19.21
CA ALA A 292 6.45 2.13 -18.70
C ALA A 292 6.31 0.70 -19.24
N ALA A 293 5.08 0.16 -19.34
CA ALA A 293 4.84 -1.16 -19.91
C ALA A 293 5.29 -1.26 -21.37
N LEU A 294 5.02 -0.21 -22.17
CA LEU A 294 5.40 -0.10 -23.57
C LEU A 294 6.92 0.03 -23.73
N GLU A 295 7.53 0.99 -23.03
CA GLU A 295 8.98 1.27 -23.09
C GLU A 295 9.80 0.06 -22.67
N GLU A 296 9.37 -0.63 -21.61
CA GLU A 296 10.07 -1.80 -21.09
C GLU A 296 9.73 -3.09 -21.85
N SER A 297 8.74 -3.06 -22.74
CA SER A 297 8.20 -4.21 -23.47
C SER A 297 7.89 -5.36 -22.51
N VAL A 298 7.02 -5.14 -21.54
CA VAL A 298 6.72 -6.15 -20.50
C VAL A 298 5.85 -7.28 -21.02
N HIS A 299 5.92 -8.44 -20.37
CA HIS A 299 5.10 -9.60 -20.73
C HIS A 299 3.80 -9.67 -19.91
N ILE A 300 3.75 -8.98 -18.78
CA ILE A 300 2.61 -8.98 -17.87
C ILE A 300 2.67 -7.75 -16.97
N ILE A 301 1.49 -7.20 -16.66
CA ILE A 301 1.31 -6.07 -15.76
C ILE A 301 0.52 -6.55 -14.53
N GLY A 302 1.03 -6.24 -13.33
CA GLY A 302 0.39 -6.52 -12.06
C GLY A 302 0.05 -5.23 -11.34
N LEU A 303 -1.23 -4.92 -11.22
CA LEU A 303 -1.71 -3.71 -10.54
C LEU A 303 -2.02 -4.03 -9.08
N SER A 304 -1.41 -3.30 -8.15
CA SER A 304 -1.70 -3.43 -6.71
C SER A 304 -2.51 -2.24 -6.20
N ILE A 305 -3.76 -2.46 -5.78
CA ILE A 305 -4.71 -1.41 -5.40
C ILE A 305 -5.44 -1.78 -4.10
N LEU A 306 -5.20 -1.01 -3.04
CA LEU A 306 -5.83 -1.21 -1.72
C LEU A 306 -6.75 -0.05 -1.31
N SER A 307 -6.91 0.96 -2.18
CA SER A 307 -7.68 2.18 -1.91
C SER A 307 -9.18 2.08 -2.23
N GLY A 308 -9.66 0.93 -2.70
CA GLY A 308 -11.05 0.76 -3.17
C GLY A 308 -11.36 1.39 -4.52
N SER A 309 -10.35 1.94 -5.20
CA SER A 309 -10.47 2.59 -6.51
C SER A 309 -10.10 1.67 -7.68
N HIS A 310 -10.12 0.34 -7.47
CA HIS A 310 -9.66 -0.66 -8.45
C HIS A 310 -10.50 -0.66 -9.71
N VAL A 311 -11.83 -0.61 -9.62
CA VAL A 311 -12.70 -0.61 -10.81
C VAL A 311 -12.37 0.54 -11.79
N PRO A 312 -12.41 1.83 -11.39
CA PRO A 312 -12.14 2.93 -12.33
C PRO A 312 -10.68 2.95 -12.80
N LEU A 313 -9.71 2.71 -11.91
CA LEU A 313 -8.29 2.77 -12.28
C LEU A 313 -7.88 1.63 -13.22
N VAL A 314 -8.34 0.41 -12.97
CA VAL A 314 -8.05 -0.73 -13.85
C VAL A 314 -8.74 -0.51 -15.20
N ARG A 315 -9.97 0.00 -15.22
CA ARG A 315 -10.65 0.35 -16.48
C ARG A 315 -9.83 1.34 -17.30
N ASP A 316 -9.34 2.43 -16.70
CA ASP A 316 -8.51 3.43 -17.38
C ASP A 316 -7.18 2.82 -17.89
N VAL A 317 -6.52 1.95 -17.10
CA VAL A 317 -5.31 1.23 -17.57
C VAL A 317 -5.64 0.34 -18.76
N MET A 318 -6.69 -0.47 -18.68
CA MET A 318 -7.09 -1.38 -19.76
C MET A 318 -7.42 -0.61 -21.04
N GLU A 319 -8.22 0.47 -20.95
CA GLU A 319 -8.57 1.31 -22.10
C GLU A 319 -7.35 1.95 -22.76
N ARG A 320 -6.37 2.42 -21.97
CA ARG A 320 -5.10 2.96 -22.48
C ARG A 320 -4.24 1.90 -23.14
N LEU A 321 -4.14 0.70 -22.57
CA LEU A 321 -3.41 -0.41 -23.19
C LEU A 321 -3.99 -0.74 -24.57
N ARG A 322 -5.32 -0.77 -24.72
CA ARG A 322 -5.96 -0.98 -26.03
C ARG A 322 -5.64 0.13 -27.01
N ALA A 323 -5.65 1.37 -26.54
CA ALA A 323 -5.34 2.55 -27.36
C ALA A 323 -3.90 2.51 -27.90
N GLU A 324 -2.96 1.96 -27.13
CA GLU A 324 -1.56 1.74 -27.52
C GLU A 324 -1.33 0.40 -28.24
N GLY A 325 -2.37 -0.41 -28.48
CA GLY A 325 -2.28 -1.68 -29.18
C GLY A 325 -1.64 -2.82 -28.38
N MET A 326 -1.65 -2.73 -27.04
CA MET A 326 -1.10 -3.72 -26.10
C MET A 326 -2.18 -4.66 -25.52
N ASP A 327 -3.19 -5.00 -26.32
CA ASP A 327 -4.31 -5.87 -25.90
C ASP A 327 -3.88 -7.30 -25.54
N ASP A 328 -2.69 -7.71 -26.01
CA ASP A 328 -2.07 -9.01 -25.80
C ASP A 328 -1.29 -9.12 -24.49
N VAL A 329 -1.01 -7.99 -23.83
CA VAL A 329 -0.29 -7.97 -22.55
C VAL A 329 -1.28 -8.25 -21.41
N PRO A 330 -1.21 -9.43 -20.75
CA PRO A 330 -2.13 -9.75 -19.67
C PRO A 330 -1.96 -8.81 -18.48
N VAL A 331 -3.09 -8.41 -17.90
CA VAL A 331 -3.15 -7.62 -16.67
C VAL A 331 -3.72 -8.48 -15.54
N VAL A 332 -3.01 -8.53 -14.42
CA VAL A 332 -3.49 -9.11 -13.16
C VAL A 332 -3.66 -8.01 -12.11
N VAL A 333 -4.61 -8.19 -11.19
CA VAL A 333 -4.91 -7.18 -10.17
C VAL A 333 -4.84 -7.80 -8.78
N GLY A 334 -4.10 -7.18 -7.88
CA GLY A 334 -3.99 -7.56 -6.47
C GLY A 334 -4.54 -6.48 -5.55
N GLY A 335 -5.20 -6.85 -4.46
CA GLY A 335 -5.70 -5.86 -3.50
C GLY A 335 -6.87 -6.31 -2.64
N ILE A 336 -7.50 -5.35 -1.95
CA ILE A 336 -8.76 -5.57 -1.24
C ILE A 336 -9.90 -5.39 -2.25
N ILE A 337 -10.33 -6.50 -2.85
CA ILE A 337 -11.28 -6.52 -3.97
C ILE A 337 -12.46 -7.41 -3.59
N PRO A 338 -13.68 -6.85 -3.49
CA PRO A 338 -14.89 -7.62 -3.26
C PRO A 338 -15.22 -8.57 -4.43
N PRO A 339 -15.93 -9.69 -4.19
CA PRO A 339 -16.29 -10.64 -5.25
C PRO A 339 -17.08 -10.04 -6.42
N GLU A 340 -17.96 -9.08 -6.15
CA GLU A 340 -18.74 -8.36 -7.16
C GLU A 340 -17.85 -7.55 -8.11
N ASP A 341 -16.83 -6.89 -7.57
CA ASP A 341 -15.88 -6.09 -8.35
C ASP A 341 -14.90 -7.00 -9.09
N GLU A 342 -14.51 -8.15 -8.52
CA GLU A 342 -13.70 -9.16 -9.22
C GLU A 342 -14.38 -9.62 -10.53
N ALA A 343 -15.69 -9.87 -10.49
CA ALA A 343 -16.44 -10.24 -11.68
C ALA A 343 -16.41 -9.12 -12.74
N GLN A 344 -16.53 -7.86 -12.31
CA GLN A 344 -16.47 -6.71 -13.20
C GLN A 344 -15.07 -6.52 -13.80
N LEU A 345 -14.01 -6.68 -13.01
CA LEU A 345 -12.62 -6.61 -13.47
C LEU A 345 -12.32 -7.69 -14.52
N LYS A 346 -12.77 -8.93 -14.30
CA LYS A 346 -12.64 -10.01 -15.30
C LYS A 346 -13.39 -9.68 -16.58
N ALA A 347 -14.57 -9.06 -16.49
CA ALA A 347 -15.31 -8.62 -17.67
C ALA A 347 -14.58 -7.52 -18.48
N PHE A 348 -13.67 -6.75 -17.86
CA PHE A 348 -12.81 -5.79 -18.57
C PHE A 348 -11.60 -6.43 -19.28
N GLY A 349 -11.34 -7.73 -19.03
CA GLY A 349 -10.21 -8.47 -19.59
C GLY A 349 -9.05 -8.71 -18.60
N VAL A 350 -9.25 -8.47 -17.30
CA VAL A 350 -8.26 -8.83 -16.27
C VAL A 350 -8.10 -10.35 -16.22
N ALA A 351 -6.86 -10.83 -16.36
CA ALA A 351 -6.52 -12.25 -16.45
C ALA A 351 -6.67 -13.00 -15.12
N ALA A 352 -6.35 -12.33 -14.00
CA ALA A 352 -6.50 -12.89 -12.65
C ALA A 352 -6.63 -11.79 -11.59
N VAL A 353 -7.30 -12.12 -10.50
CA VAL A 353 -7.45 -11.26 -9.32
C VAL A 353 -6.91 -11.98 -8.08
N TYR A 354 -6.05 -11.30 -7.32
CA TYR A 354 -5.44 -11.79 -6.09
C TYR A 354 -5.89 -10.94 -4.89
N THR A 355 -6.47 -11.58 -3.89
CA THR A 355 -6.99 -10.94 -2.67
C THR A 355 -6.14 -11.32 -1.45
N PRO A 356 -6.37 -10.79 -0.24
CA PRO A 356 -5.64 -11.22 0.96
C PRO A 356 -5.73 -12.72 1.27
N LYS A 357 -6.69 -13.44 0.67
CA LYS A 357 -6.79 -14.90 0.75
C LYS A 357 -5.67 -15.61 -0.02
N ASN A 358 -5.08 -14.95 -1.01
CA ASN A 358 -3.94 -15.43 -1.79
C ASN A 358 -2.64 -15.04 -1.07
N PHE A 359 -2.36 -15.67 0.07
CA PHE A 359 -1.16 -15.37 0.85
C PHE A 359 0.09 -16.14 0.40
N GLU A 360 -0.09 -17.19 -0.42
CA GLU A 360 0.99 -18.03 -0.95
C GLU A 360 1.64 -17.36 -2.19
N LEU A 361 2.69 -16.58 -1.98
CA LEU A 361 3.39 -15.83 -3.02
C LEU A 361 3.99 -16.74 -4.09
N ASN A 362 4.52 -17.92 -3.72
CA ASN A 362 5.05 -18.88 -4.69
C ASN A 362 3.98 -19.34 -5.67
N ARG A 363 2.77 -19.59 -5.17
CA ARG A 363 1.62 -19.96 -6.01
C ARG A 363 1.21 -18.81 -6.94
N ILE A 364 1.18 -17.59 -6.42
CA ILE A 364 0.93 -16.40 -7.24
C ILE A 364 1.98 -16.30 -8.37
N MET A 365 3.25 -16.54 -8.09
CA MET A 365 4.30 -16.49 -9.12
C MET A 365 4.10 -17.57 -10.19
N SER A 366 3.82 -18.82 -9.82
CA SER A 366 3.51 -19.89 -10.78
C SER A 366 2.26 -19.58 -11.61
N ASP A 367 1.22 -19.00 -11.01
CA ASP A 367 0.02 -18.57 -11.73
C ASP A 367 0.36 -17.47 -12.75
N ILE A 368 1.19 -16.48 -12.39
CA ILE A 368 1.68 -15.42 -13.28
C ILE A 368 2.45 -16.03 -14.46
N VAL A 369 3.38 -16.96 -14.22
CA VAL A 369 4.12 -17.66 -15.28
C VAL A 369 3.17 -18.39 -16.22
N SER A 370 2.16 -19.07 -15.67
CA SER A 370 1.15 -19.80 -16.44
C SER A 370 0.25 -18.87 -17.27
N ILE A 371 -0.06 -17.67 -16.77
CA ILE A 371 -0.80 -16.65 -17.54
C ILE A 371 0.03 -16.20 -18.74
N VAL A 372 1.30 -15.86 -18.53
CA VAL A 372 2.20 -15.43 -19.61
C VAL A 372 2.34 -16.53 -20.67
N ASP A 373 2.54 -17.79 -20.27
CA ASP A 373 2.68 -18.90 -21.20
C ASP A 373 1.42 -19.10 -22.08
N ARG A 374 0.24 -18.99 -21.48
CA ARG A 374 -1.02 -19.13 -22.22
C ARG A 374 -1.23 -18.04 -23.25
N GLU A 375 -0.92 -16.78 -22.92
CA GLU A 375 -1.04 -15.69 -23.90
C GLU A 375 0.02 -15.81 -25.00
N ALA A 376 1.25 -16.21 -24.66
CA ALA A 376 2.29 -16.47 -25.65
C ALA A 376 1.89 -17.56 -26.66
N GLN A 377 1.21 -18.62 -26.19
CA GLN A 377 0.70 -19.70 -27.05
C GLN A 377 -0.52 -19.30 -27.89
N ARG A 378 -1.27 -18.26 -27.50
CA ARG A 378 -2.37 -17.73 -28.30
C ARG A 378 -1.88 -16.79 -29.41
N ALA A 379 -0.76 -16.12 -29.18
CA ALA A 379 -0.14 -15.20 -30.14
C ALA A 379 0.70 -15.92 -31.21
N ALA A 380 1.21 -17.13 -30.91
CA ALA A 380 1.97 -17.99 -31.83
C ALA A 380 1.04 -18.83 -32.72
#